data_AF-A0A4Y9VSH6-F1
#
_entry.id   AF-A0A4Y9VSH6-F1
#
_cell.length_a   1.000
_cell.length_b   1.000
_cell.length_c   1.000
_cell.angle_alpha   90.00
_cell.angle_beta   90.00
_cell.angle_gamma   90.00
#
_symmetry.space_group_name_H-M   'P 1'
#
loop_
_entity.id
_entity.type
_entity.pdbx_description
1 polymer ?
#
loop_
_entity_poly.entity_id
_entity_poly.type
_entity_poly.pdbx_seq_one_letter_code
_entity_poly.pdbx_strand_id
1 'polypeptide(L)'
;MLGIWVLCQAANLVAAVWMLCAIISGSNRALLIAKSFDQLGNATTGGNEDELISSRAAKARKRGEKWACVLCKILDKIEANHCENSIEYDEGKP
;
A
#
# COMPACT_ATOMS: atom_id res chain seq x y z
N MET A 1 13.92 -19.44 -4.32
CA MET A 1 13.32 -18.62 -3.25
C MET A 1 14.34 -17.77 -2.48
N LEU A 2 15.40 -18.33 -1.87
CA LEU A 2 16.39 -17.52 -1.13
C LEU A 2 17.08 -16.44 -1.97
N GLY A 3 17.51 -16.75 -3.20
CA GLY A 3 18.11 -15.74 -4.09
C GLY A 3 17.14 -14.61 -4.46
N ILE A 4 15.89 -14.94 -4.76
CA ILE A 4 14.82 -13.94 -5.02
C ILE A 4 14.59 -13.09 -3.78
N TRP A 5 14.54 -13.71 -2.60
CA TRP A 5 14.40 -12.99 -1.34
C TRP A 5 15.54 -11.97 -1.14
N VAL A 6 16.80 -12.36 -1.37
CA VAL A 6 17.95 -11.43 -1.30
C VAL A 6 17.77 -10.27 -2.27
N LEU A 7 17.35 -10.53 -3.51
CA LEU A 7 17.09 -9.49 -4.51
C LEU A 7 15.96 -8.55 -4.06
N CYS A 8 14.88 -9.07 -3.49
CA CYS A 8 13.80 -8.25 -2.94
C CYS A 8 14.30 -7.36 -1.78
N GLN A 9 15.16 -7.88 -0.89
CA GLN A 9 15.75 -7.08 0.19
C GLN A 9 16.65 -5.98 -0.35
N ALA A 10 17.48 -6.28 -1.36
CA ALA A 10 18.32 -5.28 -2.02
C ALA A 10 17.46 -4.20 -2.72
N ALA A 11 16.41 -4.60 -3.43
CA ALA A 11 15.46 -3.69 -4.07
C ALA A 11 14.76 -2.79 -3.04
N ASN A 12 14.36 -3.34 -1.90
CA ASN A 12 13.76 -2.58 -0.80
C ASN A 12 14.71 -1.48 -0.27
N LEU A 13 16.00 -1.81 -0.06
CA LEU A 13 16.99 -0.82 0.37
C LEU A 13 17.16 0.32 -0.66
N VAL A 14 17.26 -0.03 -1.94
CA VAL A 14 17.35 0.96 -3.02
C VAL A 14 16.09 1.83 -3.07
N ALA A 15 14.90 1.23 -2.98
CA ALA A 15 13.63 1.94 -2.98
C ALA A 15 13.52 2.91 -1.80
N ALA A 16 13.92 2.49 -0.60
CA ALA A 16 13.89 3.34 0.59
C ALA A 16 14.80 4.57 0.47
N VAL A 17 16.05 4.39 0.00
CA VAL A 17 16.98 5.50 -0.24
C VAL A 17 16.42 6.44 -1.31
N TRP A 18 15.90 5.88 -2.41
CA TRP A 18 15.35 6.68 -3.50
C TRP A 18 14.08 7.44 -3.11
N MET A 19 13.22 6.82 -2.30
CA MET A 19 12.02 7.46 -1.76
C MET A 19 12.38 8.66 -0.90
N LEU A 20 13.40 8.54 -0.04
CA LEU A 20 13.89 9.66 0.76
C LEU A 20 14.39 10.83 -0.13
N CYS A 21 15.18 10.53 -1.16
CA CYS A 21 15.61 11.53 -2.13
C CYS A 21 14.42 12.18 -2.87
N ALA A 22 13.41 11.38 -3.24
CA ALA A 22 12.20 11.87 -3.89
C ALA A 22 11.37 12.79 -2.97
N ILE A 23 11.30 12.49 -1.67
CA ILE A 23 10.65 13.33 -0.66
C ILE A 23 11.37 14.67 -0.56
N ILE A 24 12.70 14.66 -0.41
CA ILE A 24 13.52 15.88 -0.26
C ILE A 24 13.43 16.76 -1.51
N SER A 25 13.35 16.16 -2.70
CA SER A 25 13.24 16.90 -3.97
C SER A 25 11.81 17.35 -4.32
N GLY A 26 10.79 16.98 -3.52
CA GLY A 26 9.39 17.30 -3.81
C GLY A 26 8.83 16.56 -5.02
N SER A 27 9.40 15.41 -5.38
CA SER A 27 8.98 14.63 -6.56
C SER A 27 7.76 13.75 -6.27
N ASN A 28 6.80 13.71 -7.22
CA ASN A 28 5.67 12.77 -7.19
C ASN A 28 6.08 11.29 -7.17
N ARG A 29 7.36 10.97 -7.45
CA ARG A 29 7.90 9.62 -7.33
C ARG A 29 7.78 9.04 -5.92
N ALA A 30 7.83 9.87 -4.88
CA ALA A 30 7.64 9.40 -3.51
C ALA A 30 6.26 8.75 -3.32
N LEU A 31 5.21 9.35 -3.91
CA LEU A 31 3.85 8.81 -3.84
C LEU A 31 3.72 7.50 -4.63
N LEU A 32 4.36 7.40 -5.80
CA LEU A 32 4.37 6.16 -6.57
C LEU A 32 5.01 5.00 -5.79
N ILE A 33 6.14 5.26 -5.13
CA ILE A 33 6.82 4.24 -4.31
C ILE A 33 5.95 3.87 -3.10
N ALA A 34 5.30 4.84 -2.45
CA ALA A 34 4.38 4.56 -1.35
C ALA A 34 3.22 3.62 -1.77
N LYS A 35 2.63 3.84 -2.96
CA LYS A 35 1.59 2.95 -3.50
C LYS A 35 2.10 1.53 -3.74
N SER A 36 3.32 1.36 -4.26
CA SER A 36 3.91 0.02 -4.43
C SER A 36 4.16 -0.69 -3.10
N PHE A 37 4.50 0.04 -2.03
CA PHE A 37 4.59 -0.53 -0.69
C PHE A 37 3.21 -0.91 -0.11
N ASP A 38 2.16 -0.17 -0.45
CA ASP A 38 0.78 -0.48 -0.11
C ASP A 38 0.33 -1.81 -0.79
N GLN A 39 0.61 -1.98 -2.09
CA GLN A 39 0.41 -3.25 -2.82
C GLN A 39 1.20 -4.41 -2.21
N LEU A 40 2.48 -4.20 -1.88
CA LEU A 40 3.30 -5.19 -1.20
C LEU A 40 2.69 -5.61 0.14
N GLY A 41 2.16 -4.67 0.92
CA GLY A 41 1.43 -4.94 2.15
C GLY A 41 0.17 -5.77 1.91
N ASN A 42 -0.57 -5.50 0.83
CA ASN A 42 -1.75 -6.28 0.45
C ASN A 42 -1.38 -7.73 0.13
N ALA A 43 -0.40 -7.92 -0.75
CA ALA A 43 0.10 -9.25 -1.13
C ALA A 43 0.63 -10.03 0.09
N THR A 44 1.35 -9.36 0.98
CA THR A 44 1.87 -9.96 2.24
C THR A 44 0.75 -10.50 3.13
N THR A 45 -0.43 -9.87 3.09
CA THR A 45 -1.59 -10.24 3.89
C THR A 45 -2.59 -11.10 3.09
N GLY A 46 -2.18 -11.67 1.96
CA GLY A 46 -2.98 -12.59 1.14
C GLY A 46 -3.97 -11.91 0.19
N GLY A 47 -3.78 -10.62 -0.10
CA GLY A 47 -4.54 -9.89 -1.11
C GLY A 47 -3.97 -10.06 -2.51
N ASN A 48 -4.70 -9.53 -3.51
CA ASN A 48 -4.23 -9.45 -4.88
C ASN A 48 -3.01 -8.50 -4.97
N GLU A 49 -1.99 -8.88 -5.74
CA GLU A 49 -0.72 -8.16 -5.89
C GLU A 49 -0.84 -6.77 -6.53
N ASP A 50 -1.90 -6.54 -7.33
CA ASP A 50 -2.14 -5.28 -8.01
C ASP A 50 -3.11 -4.37 -7.22
N GLU A 51 -3.76 -4.88 -6.17
CA GLU A 51 -4.67 -4.10 -5.32
C GLU A 51 -3.93 -3.46 -4.11
N LEU A 52 -4.24 -2.20 -3.80
CA LEU A 52 -3.78 -1.55 -2.56
C LEU A 52 -4.41 -2.17 -1.30
N ILE A 53 -3.66 -2.32 -0.20
CA ILE A 53 -4.24 -2.76 1.08
C ILE A 53 -5.25 -1.74 1.61
N SER A 54 -5.01 -0.45 1.34
CA SER A 54 -5.95 0.64 1.65
C SER A 54 -7.26 0.53 0.86
N SER A 55 -7.20 0.20 -0.44
CA SER A 55 -8.35 -0.12 -1.30
C SER A 55 -9.14 -1.31 -0.76
N ARG A 56 -8.44 -2.43 -0.49
CA ARG A 56 -9.05 -3.65 0.06
C ARG A 56 -9.71 -3.39 1.41
N ALA A 57 -9.04 -2.62 2.28
CA ALA A 57 -9.57 -2.24 3.58
C ALA A 57 -10.82 -1.36 3.44
N ALA A 58 -10.84 -0.41 2.51
CA ALA A 58 -12.04 0.41 2.29
C ALA A 58 -13.24 -0.45 1.85
N LYS A 59 -13.04 -1.39 0.92
CA LYS A 59 -14.08 -2.36 0.51
C LYS A 59 -14.52 -3.26 1.67
N ALA A 60 -13.58 -3.75 2.48
CA ALA A 60 -13.85 -4.58 3.65
C ALA A 60 -14.57 -3.82 4.78
N ARG A 61 -14.25 -2.53 4.97
CA ARG A 61 -14.96 -1.63 5.89
C ARG A 61 -16.41 -1.48 5.47
N LYS A 62 -16.70 -1.35 4.17
CA LYS A 62 -18.09 -1.32 3.64
C LYS A 62 -18.85 -2.62 3.89
N ARG A 63 -18.16 -3.75 4.04
CA ARG A 63 -18.72 -5.05 4.45
C ARG A 63 -18.82 -5.24 5.97
N GLY A 64 -18.33 -4.28 6.77
CA GLY A 64 -18.38 -4.34 8.24
C GLY A 64 -17.23 -5.13 8.89
N GLU A 65 -16.14 -5.40 8.17
CA GLU A 65 -15.01 -6.15 8.71
C GLU A 65 -14.20 -5.33 9.74
N LYS A 66 -14.01 -5.89 10.94
CA LYS A 66 -13.40 -5.15 12.07
C LYS A 66 -11.95 -4.72 11.83
N TRP A 67 -11.15 -5.57 11.19
CA TRP A 67 -9.73 -5.27 10.90
C TRP A 67 -9.62 -4.04 9.99
N ALA A 68 -10.53 -3.94 9.01
CA ALA A 68 -10.57 -2.86 8.05
C ALA A 68 -10.99 -1.53 8.70
N CYS A 69 -11.93 -1.57 9.65
CA CYS A 69 -12.27 -0.39 10.44
C CYS A 69 -11.07 0.14 11.23
N VAL A 70 -10.26 -0.74 11.84
CA VAL A 70 -9.06 -0.34 12.58
C VAL A 70 -8.00 0.24 11.64
N LEU A 71 -7.70 -0.45 10.54
CA LEU A 71 -6.71 0.01 9.57
C LEU A 71 -7.11 1.35 8.95
N CYS A 72 -8.36 1.48 8.46
CA CYS A 72 -8.83 2.74 7.89
C CYS A 72 -8.85 3.86 8.92
N LYS A 73 -9.18 3.60 10.19
CA LYS A 73 -9.10 4.64 11.23
C LYS A 73 -7.66 5.11 11.48
N ILE A 74 -6.66 4.24 11.31
CA ILE A 74 -5.24 4.64 11.42
C ILE A 74 -4.83 5.46 10.20
N LEU A 75 -5.18 5.02 9.00
CA LEU A 75 -4.83 5.71 7.75
C LEU A 75 -5.55 7.06 7.63
N ASP A 76 -6.82 7.13 8.02
CA ASP A 76 -7.63 8.35 8.00
C ASP A 76 -7.10 9.43 8.98
N LYS A 77 -6.23 9.07 9.95
CA LYS A 77 -5.51 10.03 10.81
C LYS A 77 -4.30 10.67 10.12
N ILE A 78 -3.70 9.97 9.15
CA ILE A 78 -2.55 10.46 8.39
C ILE A 78 -3.05 11.37 7.28
N GLU A 79 -4.08 10.93 6.56
CA GLU A 79 -4.75 11.69 5.51
C GLU A 79 -6.27 11.50 5.66
N ALA A 80 -7.02 12.60 5.71
CA ALA A 80 -8.47 12.53 5.89
C ALA A 80 -9.13 11.72 4.74
N ASN A 81 -9.94 10.73 5.10
CA ASN A 81 -10.64 9.82 4.17
C ASN A 81 -9.70 9.01 3.25
N HIS A 82 -8.45 8.77 3.67
CA HIS A 82 -7.46 8.01 2.91
C HIS A 82 -8.02 6.72 2.31
N CYS A 83 -8.66 5.87 3.12
CA CYS A 83 -9.22 4.61 2.62
C CYS A 83 -10.25 4.81 1.51
N GLU A 84 -11.16 5.79 1.67
CA GLU A 84 -12.23 6.01 0.69
C GLU A 84 -11.67 6.55 -0.63
N ASN A 85 -10.65 7.41 -0.55
CA ASN A 85 -9.97 7.97 -1.71
C ASN A 85 -9.11 6.94 -2.46
N SER A 86 -8.64 5.89 -1.75
CA SER A 86 -7.81 4.83 -2.31
C SER A 86 -8.59 3.67 -2.92
N ILE A 87 -9.93 3.74 -3.05
CA ILE A 87 -10.71 2.66 -3.66
C ILE A 87 -10.41 2.53 -5.16
N GLU A 88 -9.86 1.38 -5.53
CA GLU A 88 -9.68 0.92 -6.91
C GLU A 88 -10.85 0.01 -7.28
N TYR A 89 -11.69 0.43 -8.22
CA TYR A 89 -12.93 -0.29 -8.58
C TYR A 89 -12.70 -1.44 -9.57
N ASP A 90 -11.57 -1.45 -10.23
CA ASP A 90 -11.12 -2.44 -11.20
C ASP A 90 -10.28 -3.57 -10.57
N GLU A 91 -9.52 -3.26 -9.53
CA GLU A 91 -8.63 -4.22 -8.86
C GLU A 91 -9.31 -5.07 -7.77
N GLY A 92 -8.73 -6.23 -7.46
CA GLY A 92 -9.18 -7.12 -6.37
C GLY A 92 -10.53 -7.83 -6.61
N LYS A 93 -10.97 -7.92 -7.87
CA LYS A 93 -12.12 -8.74 -8.29
C LYS A 93 -11.71 -10.23 -8.33
N PRO A 94 -12.64 -11.17 -8.08
CA PRO A 94 -12.39 -12.60 -8.27
C PRO A 94 -12.14 -12.96 -9.73
#